data_AF-A0A7Y6Y2Q4-F1
#
_entry.id   AF-A0A7Y6Y2Q4-F1
#
_cell.length_a   1.000
_cell.length_b   1.000
_cell.length_c   1.000
_cell.angle_alpha   90.00
_cell.angle_beta   90.00
_cell.angle_gamma   90.00
#
_symmetry.space_group_name_H-M   'P 1'
#
loop_
_entity.id
_entity.type
_entity.pdbx_description
1 polymer ?
#
loop_
_entity_poly.entity_id
_entity_poly.type
_entity_poly.pdbx_seq_one_letter_code
_entity_poly.pdbx_strand_id
1 'polypeptide(L)'
;LRTGEYDDGSVGEIFIDMHKEGAAFRSLMNNFAIAISIGLQYGVPLEEFVDAFTFTRFEPFGRVEGNDTIKMATSLLDYIFRELAISYLGRDDLAHVQPADLAPDTTGRGDSGDGLPAMDEEVTEALERVQKFASSGYVRGSNLVVLKSKDSKDDKELETVAVATGTTGSTTTVAVGSAMVNGGTEVTVDARVAARMKGYEGDACGECGNFTLVRNGTCLKCDTCGGTSGCS
;
A
#
# COMPACT_ATOMS: atom_id res chain seq x y z
N LEU A 1 -2.08 -0.77 0.86
CA LEU A 1 -1.81 0.66 1.16
C LEU A 1 -1.25 0.72 2.56
N ARG A 2 -0.19 1.48 2.79
CA ARG A 2 0.33 1.78 4.14
C ARG A 2 0.40 3.30 4.29
N THR A 3 0.08 3.81 5.48
CA THR A 3 0.09 5.24 5.79
C THR A 3 1.11 5.54 6.88
N GLY A 4 1.76 6.69 6.79
CA GLY A 4 2.54 7.30 7.87
C GLY A 4 1.70 8.41 8.49
N GLU A 5 1.46 8.31 9.80
CA GLU A 5 0.66 9.28 10.56
C GLU A 5 1.58 10.15 11.42
N TYR A 6 1.16 11.40 11.65
CA TYR A 6 1.74 12.28 12.64
C TYR A 6 1.22 11.95 14.04
N ASP A 7 1.85 12.51 15.07
CA ASP A 7 1.46 12.32 16.48
C ASP A 7 0.02 12.80 16.79
N ASP A 8 -0.55 13.64 15.93
CA ASP A 8 -1.92 14.14 16.03
C ASP A 8 -2.96 13.24 15.33
N GLY A 9 -2.53 12.15 14.68
CA GLY A 9 -3.38 11.23 13.92
C GLY A 9 -3.69 11.69 12.49
N SER A 10 -3.13 12.82 12.05
CA SER A 10 -3.23 13.24 10.64
C SER A 10 -2.28 12.43 9.76
N VAL A 11 -2.65 12.22 8.50
CA VAL A 11 -1.81 11.48 7.53
C VAL A 11 -0.71 12.38 6.97
N GLY A 12 0.54 11.95 7.07
CA GLY A 12 1.70 12.65 6.53
C GLY A 12 2.31 11.98 5.30
N GLU A 13 2.22 10.66 5.20
CA GLU A 13 2.84 9.90 4.12
C GLU A 13 1.96 8.75 3.67
N ILE A 14 2.06 8.40 2.38
CA ILE A 14 1.39 7.22 1.81
C ILE A 14 2.40 6.35 1.08
N PHE A 15 2.25 5.03 1.24
CA PHE A 15 3.08 4.03 0.58
C PHE A 15 2.19 3.03 -0.18
N ILE A 16 2.51 2.85 -1.46
CA ILE A 16 1.76 1.99 -2.37
C ILE A 16 2.64 0.80 -2.75
N ASP A 17 2.30 -0.37 -2.21
CA ASP A 17 2.92 -1.64 -2.57
C ASP A 17 2.00 -2.43 -3.49
N MET A 18 2.47 -2.70 -4.70
CA MET A 18 1.73 -3.40 -5.74
C MET A 18 2.37 -4.75 -6.04
N HIS A 19 1.54 -5.78 -6.14
CA HIS A 19 1.94 -7.16 -6.41
C HIS A 19 1.38 -7.58 -7.77
N LYS A 20 2.21 -8.19 -8.63
CA LYS A 20 1.88 -8.67 -10.00
C LYS A 20 1.64 -7.59 -11.07
N GLU A 21 2.31 -6.45 -10.98
CA GLU A 21 2.27 -5.44 -12.03
C GLU A 21 3.64 -5.22 -12.68
N GLY A 22 3.63 -4.69 -13.91
CA GLY A 22 4.86 -4.41 -14.65
C GLY A 22 5.77 -3.41 -13.93
N ALA A 23 7.09 -3.56 -14.10
CA ALA A 23 8.10 -2.72 -13.43
C ALA A 23 7.91 -1.22 -13.68
N ALA A 24 7.44 -0.84 -14.88
CA ALA A 24 7.16 0.55 -15.23
C ALA A 24 6.03 1.14 -14.38
N PHE A 25 4.91 0.42 -14.24
CA PHE A 25 3.77 0.90 -13.48
C PHE A 25 4.06 0.94 -11.97
N ARG A 26 4.74 -0.08 -11.44
CA ARG A 26 5.22 -0.07 -10.05
C ARG A 26 6.10 1.14 -9.76
N SER A 27 7.03 1.48 -10.67
CA SER A 27 7.92 2.64 -10.50
C SER A 27 7.16 3.96 -10.54
N LEU A 28 6.18 4.07 -11.44
CA LEU A 28 5.33 5.26 -11.55
C LEU A 28 4.49 5.46 -10.27
N MET A 29 3.87 4.40 -9.76
CA MET A 29 3.07 4.47 -8.53
C MET A 29 3.91 4.77 -7.30
N ASN A 30 5.15 4.25 -7.24
CA ASN A 30 6.08 4.62 -6.18
C ASN A 30 6.44 6.11 -6.23
N ASN A 31 6.74 6.66 -7.42
CA ASN A 31 7.01 8.10 -7.57
C ASN A 31 5.78 8.96 -7.27
N PHE A 32 4.59 8.49 -7.64
CA PHE A 32 3.33 9.16 -7.30
C PHE A 32 3.12 9.21 -5.79
N ALA A 33 3.31 8.09 -5.09
CA ALA A 33 3.21 8.04 -3.63
C ALA A 33 4.18 9.00 -2.94
N ILE A 34 5.41 9.11 -3.44
CA ILE A 34 6.41 10.08 -2.95
C ILE A 34 5.93 11.52 -3.18
N ALA A 35 5.40 11.84 -4.37
CA ALA A 35 4.92 13.18 -4.68
C ALA A 35 3.77 13.64 -3.76
N ILE A 36 2.81 12.74 -3.49
CA ILE A 36 1.71 13.03 -2.57
C ILE A 36 2.20 13.15 -1.14
N SER A 37 3.11 12.27 -0.71
CA SER A 37 3.71 12.33 0.63
C SER A 37 4.43 13.66 0.87
N ILE A 38 5.18 14.15 -0.12
CA ILE A 38 5.77 15.49 -0.08
C ILE A 38 4.65 16.54 0.04
N GLY A 39 3.60 16.47 -0.79
CA GLY A 39 2.48 17.42 -0.71
C GLY A 39 1.84 17.52 0.68
N LEU A 40 1.55 16.37 1.31
CA LEU A 40 1.00 16.30 2.67
C LEU A 40 1.96 16.90 3.70
N GLN A 41 3.26 16.61 3.60
CA GLN A 41 4.28 17.17 4.51
C GLN A 41 4.44 18.70 4.40
N TYR A 42 4.20 19.26 3.22
CA TYR A 42 4.20 20.73 3.02
C TYR A 42 2.89 21.40 3.47
N GLY A 43 1.96 20.63 4.06
CA GLY A 43 0.71 21.15 4.62
C GLY A 43 -0.42 21.28 3.61
N VAL A 44 -0.36 20.58 2.47
CA VAL A 44 -1.51 20.49 1.57
C VAL A 44 -2.59 19.62 2.24
N PRO A 45 -3.82 20.13 2.41
CA PRO A 45 -4.89 19.37 3.05
C PRO A 45 -5.25 18.12 2.23
N LEU A 46 -5.57 17.02 2.94
CA LEU A 46 -5.91 15.74 2.32
C LEU A 46 -7.15 15.86 1.42
N GLU A 47 -8.11 16.70 1.80
CA GLU A 47 -9.36 16.96 1.11
C GLU A 47 -9.13 17.33 -0.36
N GLU A 48 -8.16 18.21 -0.62
CA GLU A 48 -7.83 18.68 -1.97
C GLU A 48 -7.32 17.54 -2.86
N PHE A 49 -6.52 16.63 -2.30
CA PHE A 49 -6.07 15.46 -3.04
C PHE A 49 -7.21 14.48 -3.31
N VAL A 50 -8.08 14.27 -2.33
CA VAL A 50 -9.24 13.38 -2.51
C VAL A 50 -10.15 13.93 -3.61
N ASP A 51 -10.46 15.21 -3.60
CA ASP A 51 -11.34 15.82 -4.60
C ASP A 51 -10.69 15.81 -5.99
N ALA A 52 -9.36 15.94 -6.08
CA ALA A 52 -8.64 15.88 -7.35
C ALA A 52 -8.56 14.48 -7.97
N PHE A 53 -8.45 13.42 -7.16
CA PHE A 53 -8.15 12.06 -7.63
C PHE A 53 -9.31 11.07 -7.54
N THR A 54 -10.38 11.40 -6.82
CA THR A 54 -11.61 10.59 -6.83
C THR A 54 -12.27 10.60 -8.21
N PHE A 55 -12.96 9.51 -8.53
CA PHE A 55 -13.63 9.28 -9.81
C PHE A 55 -12.72 9.26 -11.04
N THR A 56 -11.40 9.28 -10.87
CA THR A 56 -10.47 9.02 -11.94
C THR A 56 -10.65 7.59 -12.45
N ARG A 57 -10.64 7.43 -13.77
CA ARG A 57 -10.85 6.15 -14.45
C ARG A 57 -9.62 5.78 -15.25
N PHE A 58 -8.96 4.70 -14.86
CA PHE A 58 -7.87 4.08 -15.60
C PHE A 58 -7.71 2.62 -15.14
N GLU A 59 -7.07 1.81 -15.96
CA GLU A 59 -6.81 0.39 -15.67
C GLU A 59 -5.57 0.24 -14.75
N PRO A 60 -5.60 -0.59 -13.69
CA PRO A 60 -6.59 -1.62 -13.36
C PRO A 60 -7.84 -1.08 -12.63
N PHE A 61 -8.99 -1.63 -12.99
CA PHE A 61 -10.28 -1.38 -12.33
C PHE A 61 -10.97 -2.71 -12.01
N GLY A 62 -11.83 -2.72 -11.00
CA GLY A 62 -12.57 -3.94 -10.65
C GLY A 62 -12.99 -4.04 -9.19
N ARG A 63 -13.24 -5.28 -8.78
CA ARG A 63 -13.68 -5.60 -7.43
C ARG A 63 -12.51 -5.54 -6.46
N VAL A 64 -12.74 -4.85 -5.34
CA VAL A 64 -11.78 -4.73 -4.25
C VAL A 64 -11.99 -5.89 -3.28
N GLU A 65 -10.90 -6.55 -2.88
CA GLU A 65 -10.90 -7.61 -1.89
C GLU A 65 -10.32 -7.10 -0.57
N GLY A 66 -10.89 -7.54 0.55
CA GLY A 66 -10.41 -7.18 1.90
C GLY A 66 -10.92 -5.85 2.45
N ASN A 67 -11.64 -5.05 1.66
CA ASN A 67 -12.29 -3.82 2.12
C ASN A 67 -13.81 -4.01 2.32
N ASP A 68 -14.32 -3.54 3.45
CA ASP A 68 -15.73 -3.65 3.80
C ASP A 68 -16.60 -2.52 3.25
N THR A 69 -16.08 -1.30 3.13
CA THR A 69 -16.81 -0.11 2.68
C THR A 69 -16.76 0.06 1.16
N ILE A 70 -15.60 -0.20 0.54
CA ILE A 70 -15.40 -0.05 -0.91
C ILE A 70 -15.34 -1.43 -1.56
N LYS A 71 -16.38 -1.80 -2.30
CA LYS A 71 -16.46 -3.11 -2.99
C LYS A 71 -15.97 -3.06 -4.44
N MET A 72 -16.08 -1.91 -5.09
CA MET A 72 -15.66 -1.71 -6.49
C MET A 72 -14.90 -0.39 -6.60
N ALA A 73 -13.85 -0.38 -7.43
CA ALA A 73 -13.07 0.81 -7.73
C ALA A 73 -12.93 1.01 -9.24
N THR A 74 -12.99 2.26 -9.68
CA THR A 74 -12.83 2.60 -11.10
C THR A 74 -11.37 2.86 -11.50
N SER A 75 -10.48 2.95 -10.52
CA SER A 75 -9.03 2.94 -10.68
C SER A 75 -8.33 2.71 -9.34
N LEU A 76 -7.01 2.48 -9.37
CA LEU A 76 -6.22 2.38 -8.15
C LEU A 76 -6.20 3.68 -7.35
N LEU A 77 -6.05 4.84 -8.02
CA LEU A 77 -6.01 6.13 -7.32
C LEU A 77 -7.36 6.43 -6.70
N ASP A 78 -8.45 6.18 -7.45
CA ASP A 78 -9.81 6.31 -6.94
C ASP A 78 -10.02 5.47 -5.68
N TYR A 79 -9.55 4.21 -5.66
CA TYR A 79 -9.60 3.39 -4.45
C TYR A 79 -8.81 3.98 -3.28
N ILE A 80 -7.55 4.38 -3.52
CA ILE A 80 -6.66 4.88 -2.46
C ILE A 80 -7.23 6.14 -1.82
N PHE A 81 -7.60 7.14 -2.62
CA PHE A 81 -8.09 8.41 -2.07
C PHE A 81 -9.47 8.28 -1.46
N ARG A 82 -10.31 7.39 -1.97
CA ARG A 82 -11.58 7.06 -1.35
C ARG A 82 -11.41 6.39 0.01
N GLU A 83 -10.45 5.48 0.13
CA GLU A 83 -10.13 4.85 1.41
C GLU A 83 -9.57 5.85 2.42
N LEU A 84 -8.68 6.76 1.97
CA LEU A 84 -8.15 7.83 2.82
C LEU A 84 -9.27 8.79 3.26
N ALA A 85 -10.20 9.12 2.37
CA ALA A 85 -11.34 9.98 2.69
C ALA A 85 -12.26 9.36 3.75
N ILE A 86 -12.57 8.07 3.62
CA ILE A 86 -13.42 7.37 4.61
C ILE A 86 -12.66 7.25 5.94
N SER A 87 -11.38 6.90 5.91
CA SER A 87 -10.61 6.57 7.12
C SER A 87 -10.19 7.80 7.93
N TYR A 88 -9.83 8.91 7.27
CA TYR A 88 -9.32 10.10 7.94
C TYR A 88 -10.30 11.28 7.95
N LEU A 89 -11.15 11.40 6.92
CA LEU A 89 -12.11 12.52 6.82
C LEU A 89 -13.53 12.15 7.24
N GLY A 90 -13.82 10.86 7.46
CA GLY A 90 -15.17 10.38 7.74
C GLY A 90 -16.16 10.61 6.60
N ARG A 91 -15.66 10.69 5.35
CA ARG A 91 -16.49 10.89 4.17
C ARG A 91 -17.15 9.59 3.70
N ASP A 92 -18.22 9.22 4.39
CA ASP A 92 -19.02 8.01 4.10
C ASP A 92 -19.83 8.11 2.80
N ASP A 93 -19.96 9.32 2.22
CA ASP A 93 -20.66 9.56 0.95
C ASP A 93 -19.97 8.89 -0.25
N LEU A 94 -18.66 8.63 -0.17
CA LEU A 94 -17.93 7.91 -1.20
C LEU A 94 -17.96 6.38 -1.01
N ALA A 95 -18.42 5.90 0.15
CA ALA A 95 -18.52 4.48 0.44
C ALA A 95 -19.67 3.84 -0.36
N HIS A 96 -19.46 2.60 -0.83
CA HIS A 96 -20.55 1.85 -1.48
C HIS A 96 -21.49 1.22 -0.45
N VAL A 97 -20.96 0.92 0.74
CA VAL A 97 -21.70 0.36 1.88
C VAL A 97 -21.50 1.32 3.05
N GLN A 98 -22.60 1.80 3.62
CA GLN A 98 -22.50 2.68 4.78
C GLN A 98 -22.10 1.87 6.01
N PRO A 99 -21.34 2.45 6.97
CA PRO A 99 -20.99 1.77 8.22
C PRO A 99 -22.23 1.26 8.98
N ALA A 100 -23.36 1.96 8.86
CA ALA A 100 -24.64 1.56 9.43
C ALA A 100 -25.18 0.23 8.88
N ASP A 101 -24.90 -0.10 7.61
CA ASP A 101 -25.38 -1.32 6.95
C ASP A 101 -24.56 -2.57 7.36
N LEU A 102 -23.36 -2.36 7.89
CA LEU A 102 -22.47 -3.41 8.41
C LEU A 102 -22.83 -3.84 9.84
N ALA A 103 -23.70 -3.10 10.53
CA ALA A 103 -24.16 -3.47 11.85
C ALA A 103 -24.97 -4.79 11.78
N PRO A 104 -24.79 -5.72 12.74
CA PRO A 104 -25.45 -7.03 12.72
C PRO A 104 -26.99 -6.94 12.79
N ASP A 105 -27.53 -5.78 13.15
CA ASP A 105 -28.96 -5.52 13.31
C ASP A 105 -29.68 -5.11 12.01
N THR A 106 -28.96 -5.03 10.88
CA THR A 106 -29.51 -4.51 9.60
C THR A 106 -30.33 -5.54 8.83
N THR A 107 -30.13 -6.83 9.11
CA THR A 107 -30.94 -7.91 8.52
C THR A 107 -32.21 -8.17 9.33
N GLY A 108 -33.21 -7.31 9.13
CA GLY A 108 -34.59 -7.59 9.52
C GLY A 108 -35.07 -6.83 10.75
N ARG A 109 -35.37 -5.53 10.58
CA ARG A 109 -36.33 -4.86 11.45
C ARG A 109 -37.73 -5.28 11.01
N GLY A 110 -38.19 -6.41 11.55
CA GLY A 110 -39.56 -6.87 11.36
C GLY A 110 -40.54 -5.75 11.70
N ASP A 111 -41.57 -5.60 10.86
CA ASP A 111 -42.70 -4.70 11.09
C ASP A 111 -43.46 -5.16 12.35
N SER A 112 -43.06 -4.66 13.51
CA SER A 112 -43.82 -4.69 14.76
C SER A 112 -43.15 -3.81 15.82
N GLY A 113 -43.77 -2.66 16.07
CA GLY A 113 -43.96 -2.15 17.43
C GLY A 113 -42.84 -1.30 18.03
N ASP A 114 -43.26 -0.09 18.43
CA ASP A 114 -42.63 0.84 19.36
C ASP A 114 -41.76 0.20 20.47
N GLY A 115 -40.61 0.83 20.72
CA GLY A 115 -39.86 0.69 21.97
C GLY A 115 -38.49 0.05 21.85
N LEU A 116 -37.46 0.85 21.54
CA LEU A 116 -36.09 0.55 21.94
C LEU A 116 -35.58 1.73 22.80
N PRO A 117 -34.96 1.48 23.96
CA PRO A 117 -34.37 2.53 24.77
C PRO A 117 -33.21 3.18 24.01
N ALA A 118 -33.01 4.48 24.23
CA ALA A 118 -31.86 5.21 23.72
C ALA A 118 -30.56 4.48 24.13
N MET A 119 -29.64 4.32 23.19
CA MET A 119 -28.35 3.68 23.43
C MET A 119 -27.58 4.48 24.48
N ASP A 120 -27.01 3.80 25.47
CA ASP A 120 -26.34 4.42 26.60
C ASP A 120 -25.08 5.19 26.12
N GLU A 121 -24.94 6.46 26.52
CA GLU A 121 -23.80 7.34 26.17
C GLU A 121 -22.42 6.73 26.51
N GLU A 122 -22.38 5.78 27.46
CA GLU A 122 -21.15 5.08 27.87
C GLU A 122 -20.59 4.15 26.79
N VAL A 123 -21.45 3.58 25.93
CA VAL A 123 -21.03 2.64 24.87
C VAL A 123 -20.41 3.39 23.69
N THR A 124 -20.95 4.57 23.37
CA THR A 124 -20.35 5.49 22.39
C THR A 124 -19.01 6.02 22.88
N GLU A 125 -18.90 6.39 24.16
CA GLU A 125 -17.66 6.90 24.73
C GLU A 125 -16.58 5.79 24.86
N ALA A 126 -16.99 4.53 25.04
CA ALA A 126 -16.08 3.39 25.01
C ALA A 126 -15.54 3.11 23.60
N LEU A 127 -16.38 3.22 22.57
CA LEU A 127 -15.98 3.09 21.17
C LEU A 127 -15.06 4.23 20.73
N GLU A 128 -15.33 5.47 21.14
CA GLU A 128 -14.46 6.63 20.88
C GLU A 128 -13.09 6.50 21.55
N ARG A 129 -13.02 5.99 22.78
CA ARG A 129 -11.74 5.73 23.45
C ARG A 129 -10.94 4.64 22.75
N VAL A 130 -11.59 3.58 22.26
CA VAL A 130 -10.92 2.53 21.49
C VAL A 130 -10.42 3.06 20.13
N GLN A 131 -11.18 3.94 19.48
CA GLN A 131 -10.80 4.59 18.23
C GLN A 131 -9.66 5.60 18.41
N LYS A 132 -9.52 6.22 19.59
CA LYS A 132 -8.43 7.15 19.90
C LYS A 132 -7.08 6.46 20.18
N PHE A 133 -7.10 5.17 20.54
CA PHE A 133 -5.88 4.39 20.81
C PHE A 133 -5.52 3.39 19.70
N ALA A 134 -6.43 3.14 18.75
CA ALA A 134 -6.13 2.39 17.54
C ALA A 134 -5.81 3.37 16.42
N SER A 135 -4.62 3.27 15.82
CA SER A 135 -4.31 4.00 14.58
C SER A 135 -5.42 3.75 13.58
N SER A 136 -6.06 4.81 13.07
CA SER A 136 -7.06 4.69 12.00
C SER A 136 -6.45 4.14 10.71
N GLY A 137 -5.12 4.19 10.60
CA GLY A 137 -4.31 3.50 9.62
C GLY A 137 -4.51 1.97 9.64
N TYR A 138 -5.33 1.50 8.71
CA TYR A 138 -5.36 0.13 8.20
C TYR A 138 -5.42 -0.99 9.26
N VAL A 139 -6.43 -0.93 10.15
CA VAL A 139 -6.82 -2.07 11.01
C VAL A 139 -8.13 -2.68 10.51
N ARG A 140 -8.15 -3.12 9.25
CA ARG A 140 -9.28 -3.86 8.68
C ARG A 140 -8.74 -5.08 7.94
N GLY A 141 -8.34 -6.10 8.72
CA GLY A 141 -7.85 -7.38 8.19
C GLY A 141 -6.90 -8.16 9.11
N SER A 142 -7.48 -8.96 10.00
CA SER A 142 -6.89 -10.09 10.76
C SER A 142 -5.93 -9.83 11.94
N ASN A 143 -6.41 -10.22 13.12
CA ASN A 143 -5.70 -10.54 14.37
C ASN A 143 -5.01 -9.40 15.14
N LEU A 144 -5.83 -8.53 15.76
CA LEU A 144 -5.39 -7.74 16.91
C LEU A 144 -5.12 -8.66 18.11
N VAL A 145 -3.87 -9.07 18.32
CA VAL A 145 -3.44 -9.75 19.55
C VAL A 145 -3.10 -8.69 20.59
N VAL A 146 -3.98 -8.51 21.57
CA VAL A 146 -3.75 -7.63 22.72
C VAL A 146 -2.76 -8.32 23.66
N LEU A 147 -1.49 -7.92 23.62
CA LEU A 147 -0.50 -8.32 24.63
C LEU A 147 -0.81 -7.57 25.93
N LYS A 148 -1.35 -8.30 26.91
CA LYS A 148 -1.65 -7.79 28.24
C LYS A 148 -0.35 -7.57 29.00
N SER A 149 0.09 -6.31 29.09
CA SER A 149 1.28 -5.97 29.87
C SER A 149 1.00 -6.18 31.36
N LYS A 150 1.82 -6.99 32.02
CA LYS A 150 1.74 -7.29 33.45
C LYS A 150 2.67 -6.32 34.18
N ASP A 151 2.09 -5.40 34.93
CA ASP A 151 2.82 -4.47 35.80
C ASP A 151 3.57 -5.20 36.92
N SER A 152 4.89 -4.98 37.00
CA SER A 152 5.65 -4.58 38.22
C SER A 152 7.07 -5.17 38.31
N LYS A 153 8.05 -4.26 38.21
CA LYS A 153 9.30 -4.08 39.00
C LYS A 153 10.45 -5.12 39.01
N ASP A 154 11.64 -4.50 38.91
CA ASP A 154 13.03 -4.88 39.24
C ASP A 154 13.94 -5.56 38.18
N ASP A 155 14.80 -4.69 37.61
CA ASP A 155 16.26 -4.76 37.41
C ASP A 155 16.99 -5.93 36.70
N LYS A 156 17.69 -5.51 35.62
CA LYS A 156 18.94 -6.02 35.00
C LYS A 156 18.94 -7.43 34.41
N GLU A 157 19.01 -7.54 33.08
CA GLU A 157 20.25 -7.82 32.33
C GLU A 157 20.00 -7.68 30.82
N LEU A 158 21.07 -7.33 30.10
CA LEU A 158 21.15 -7.33 28.65
C LEU A 158 21.17 -8.78 28.16
N GLU A 159 20.09 -9.25 27.53
CA GLU A 159 20.15 -10.44 26.66
C GLU A 159 19.44 -10.20 25.34
N THR A 160 20.21 -10.37 24.27
CA THR A 160 19.78 -10.46 22.88
C THR A 160 18.88 -11.66 22.69
N VAL A 161 17.58 -11.45 22.49
CA VAL A 161 16.67 -12.52 22.07
C VAL A 161 16.66 -12.58 20.55
N ALA A 162 17.34 -13.59 20.03
CA ALA A 162 17.34 -13.99 18.65
C ALA A 162 15.92 -14.37 18.19
N VAL A 163 15.48 -13.85 17.05
CA VAL A 163 14.38 -14.45 16.29
C VAL A 163 14.98 -15.64 15.54
N ALA A 164 14.79 -16.82 16.09
CA ALA A 164 15.07 -18.08 15.43
C ALA A 164 13.93 -18.39 14.44
N THR A 165 14.18 -18.20 13.16
CA THR A 165 13.41 -18.86 12.10
C THR A 165 14.20 -20.10 11.66
N GLY A 166 13.83 -21.29 12.16
CA GLY A 166 14.13 -22.52 11.43
C GLY A 166 13.36 -22.46 10.10
N THR A 167 13.93 -22.69 8.92
CA THR A 167 14.85 -23.78 8.58
C THR A 167 15.62 -23.41 7.31
N THR A 168 16.93 -23.71 7.30
CA THR A 168 17.81 -24.01 6.15
C THR A 168 17.96 -23.00 5.00
N GLY A 169 19.12 -22.32 4.98
CA GLY A 169 19.85 -22.09 3.72
C GLY A 169 20.35 -20.65 3.47
N SER A 170 21.63 -20.43 3.79
CA SER A 170 22.50 -19.35 3.29
C SER A 170 22.31 -17.94 3.87
N THR A 171 23.13 -17.65 4.89
CA THR A 171 23.42 -16.32 5.42
C THR A 171 24.22 -15.47 4.42
N THR A 172 23.62 -14.39 3.92
CA THR A 172 24.36 -13.20 3.48
C THR A 172 23.93 -12.03 4.36
N THR A 173 24.84 -11.61 5.25
CA THR A 173 24.73 -10.43 6.08
C THR A 173 24.87 -9.17 5.20
N VAL A 174 23.83 -8.32 5.17
CA VAL A 174 23.96 -6.96 4.60
C VAL A 174 24.15 -6.00 5.76
N ALA A 175 25.39 -5.57 5.95
CA ALA A 175 25.71 -4.51 6.90
C ALA A 175 25.19 -3.17 6.35
N VAL A 176 24.36 -2.48 7.14
CA VAL A 176 24.04 -1.07 6.92
C VAL A 176 25.26 -0.26 7.35
N GLY A 177 26.21 -0.13 6.43
CA GLY A 177 27.32 0.80 6.56
C GLY A 177 26.87 2.18 6.09
N SER A 178 26.86 3.15 7.00
CA SER A 178 26.82 4.58 6.65
C SER A 178 28.02 4.91 5.76
N ALA A 179 27.82 4.92 4.45
CA ALA A 179 28.81 5.37 3.50
C ALA A 179 28.71 6.89 3.35
N MET A 180 29.73 7.57 3.85
CA MET A 180 29.98 8.98 3.60
C MET A 180 30.01 9.24 2.09
N VAL A 181 29.22 10.23 1.65
CA VAL A 181 29.29 10.76 0.28
C VAL A 181 30.65 11.40 0.10
N ASN A 182 31.58 10.67 -0.52
CA ASN A 182 32.79 11.26 -1.07
C ASN A 182 32.49 11.64 -2.52
N GLY A 183 32.55 12.94 -2.79
CA GLY A 183 32.33 13.50 -4.12
C GLY A 183 33.36 12.98 -5.11
N GLY A 184 32.95 12.02 -5.93
CA GLY A 184 33.67 11.53 -7.09
C GLY A 184 32.67 11.36 -8.23
N THR A 185 32.79 12.20 -9.25
CA THR A 185 31.95 12.18 -10.46
C THR A 185 32.30 10.94 -11.29
N GLU A 186 31.83 9.76 -10.89
CA GLU A 186 31.81 8.60 -11.76
C GLU A 186 30.68 8.80 -12.78
N VAL A 187 31.07 9.05 -14.02
CA VAL A 187 30.18 9.04 -15.18
C VAL A 187 29.66 7.61 -15.30
N THR A 188 28.54 7.33 -14.64
CA THR A 188 27.80 6.08 -14.81
C THR A 188 27.46 5.97 -16.28
N VAL A 189 28.04 4.99 -16.97
CA VAL A 189 27.72 4.69 -18.36
C VAL A 189 26.20 4.49 -18.41
N ASP A 190 25.51 5.45 -19.01
CA ASP A 190 24.04 5.50 -19.04
C ASP A 190 23.53 4.11 -19.46
N ALA A 191 22.71 3.48 -18.63
CA ALA A 191 22.30 2.09 -18.80
C ALA A 191 21.67 1.85 -20.18
N ARG A 192 21.11 2.90 -20.78
CA ARG A 192 20.60 2.93 -22.16
C ARG A 192 21.70 2.73 -23.21
N VAL A 193 22.86 3.34 -23.02
CA VAL A 193 24.02 3.21 -23.92
C VAL A 193 24.61 1.80 -23.81
N ALA A 194 24.73 1.27 -22.60
CA ALA A 194 25.19 -0.10 -22.38
C ALA A 194 24.24 -1.15 -22.99
N ALA A 195 22.92 -0.93 -22.89
CA ALA A 195 21.92 -1.81 -23.50
C ALA A 195 21.98 -1.76 -25.04
N ARG A 196 22.15 -0.58 -25.63
CA ARG A 196 22.35 -0.42 -27.08
C ARG A 196 23.64 -1.07 -27.57
N MET A 197 24.73 -0.97 -26.82
CA MET A 197 26.00 -1.64 -27.14
C MET A 197 25.87 -3.17 -27.13
N LYS A 198 24.96 -3.72 -26.31
CA LYS A 198 24.66 -5.16 -26.26
C LYS A 198 23.69 -5.63 -27.35
N GLY A 199 23.17 -4.72 -28.17
CA GLY A 199 22.28 -5.07 -29.29
C GLY A 199 20.82 -5.31 -28.88
N TYR A 200 20.39 -4.78 -27.73
CA TYR A 200 18.98 -4.86 -27.34
C TYR A 200 18.12 -3.87 -28.13
N GLU A 201 17.00 -4.35 -28.69
CA GLU A 201 16.12 -3.50 -29.52
C GLU A 201 15.27 -2.53 -28.68
N GLY A 202 15.01 -2.86 -27.42
CA GLY A 202 14.19 -2.03 -26.51
C GLY A 202 12.71 -2.41 -26.48
N ASP A 203 12.30 -3.46 -27.18
CA ASP A 203 10.97 -4.06 -27.05
C ASP A 203 10.89 -4.93 -25.79
N ALA A 204 9.69 -5.01 -25.20
CA ALA A 204 9.43 -5.85 -24.04
C ALA A 204 9.15 -7.31 -24.44
N CYS A 205 9.69 -8.26 -23.70
CA CYS A 205 9.39 -9.68 -23.91
C CYS A 205 7.93 -9.99 -23.57
N GLY A 206 7.19 -10.62 -24.48
CA GLY A 206 5.80 -11.02 -24.24
C GLY A 206 5.63 -12.08 -23.14
N GLU A 207 6.68 -12.83 -22.80
CA GLU A 207 6.62 -13.88 -21.76
C GLU A 207 7.06 -13.38 -20.38
N CYS A 208 8.19 -12.66 -20.29
CA CYS A 208 8.77 -12.25 -19.01
C CYS A 208 8.81 -10.73 -18.78
N GLY A 209 8.43 -9.92 -19.76
CA GLY A 209 8.39 -8.46 -19.65
C GLY A 209 9.76 -7.76 -19.61
N ASN A 210 10.88 -8.48 -19.75
CA ASN A 210 12.20 -7.88 -19.76
C ASN A 210 12.57 -7.29 -21.13
N PHE A 211 13.36 -6.20 -21.14
CA PHE A 211 13.75 -5.45 -22.34
C PHE A 211 15.07 -5.95 -22.97
N THR A 212 15.44 -7.20 -22.68
CA THR A 212 16.68 -7.82 -23.14
C THR A 212 16.45 -8.65 -24.42
N LEU A 213 15.65 -8.14 -25.37
CA LEU A 213 15.47 -8.80 -26.66
C LEU A 213 16.56 -8.44 -27.65
N VAL A 214 17.18 -9.47 -28.21
CA VAL A 214 18.23 -9.38 -29.22
C VAL A 214 17.68 -9.95 -30.52
N ARG A 215 17.99 -9.28 -31.64
CA ARG A 215 17.64 -9.78 -32.98
C ARG A 215 18.48 -11.00 -33.33
N ASN A 216 17.82 -12.12 -33.60
CA ASN A 216 18.43 -13.35 -34.09
C ASN A 216 17.80 -13.73 -35.44
N GLY A 217 18.32 -13.13 -36.51
CA GLY A 217 17.76 -13.26 -37.87
C GLY A 217 16.45 -12.48 -38.03
N THR A 218 15.38 -13.16 -38.45
CA THR A 218 14.03 -12.58 -38.55
C THR A 218 13.30 -12.56 -37.20
N CYS A 219 13.76 -13.35 -36.23
CA CYS A 219 13.16 -13.45 -34.91
C CYS A 219 13.85 -12.54 -33.90
N LEU A 220 13.14 -12.28 -32.82
CA LEU A 220 13.64 -11.66 -31.60
C LEU A 220 13.74 -12.72 -30.51
N LYS A 221 14.87 -12.76 -29.79
CA LYS A 221 15.11 -13.71 -28.70
C LYS A 221 15.38 -12.95 -27.41
N CYS A 222 14.72 -13.35 -26.33
CA CYS A 222 14.97 -12.81 -25.00
C CYS A 222 16.15 -13.54 -24.33
N ASP A 223 17.18 -12.79 -23.90
CA ASP A 223 18.30 -13.37 -23.15
C ASP A 223 17.92 -13.79 -21.72
N THR A 224 16.85 -13.24 -21.15
CA THR A 224 16.43 -13.50 -19.76
C THR A 224 15.63 -14.79 -19.62
N CYS A 225 14.64 -15.03 -20.50
CA CYS A 225 13.77 -16.21 -20.43
C CYS A 225 13.95 -17.19 -21.59
N GLY A 226 14.69 -16.83 -22.65
CA GLY A 226 14.87 -17.65 -23.84
C GLY A 226 13.71 -17.62 -24.83
N GLY A 227 12.60 -16.94 -24.53
CA GLY A 227 11.43 -16.81 -25.40
C GLY A 227 11.76 -16.13 -26.73
N THR A 228 11.10 -16.57 -27.80
CA THR A 228 11.28 -16.04 -29.15
C THR A 228 9.99 -15.44 -29.70
N SER A 229 10.06 -14.23 -30.25
CA SER A 229 8.94 -13.57 -30.93
C SER A 229 9.27 -13.27 -32.39
N GLY A 230 8.26 -13.29 -33.27
CA GLY A 230 8.42 -12.91 -34.68
C GLY A 230 9.07 -13.96 -35.59
N CYS A 231 9.05 -15.24 -35.20
CA CYS A 231 9.40 -16.34 -36.10
C CYS A 231 8.20 -16.77 -36.94
N SER A 232 8.35 -16.75 -38.27
CA SER A 232 7.48 -17.39 -39.26
C SER A 232 7.85 -18.86 -39.44
#